data_AF-A0A958Z4X8-F1
#
_entry.id   AF-A0A958Z4X8-F1
#
_cell.length_a   1.000
_cell.length_b   1.000
_cell.length_c   1.000
_cell.angle_alpha   90.00
_cell.angle_beta   90.00
_cell.angle_gamma   90.00
#
_symmetry.space_group_name_H-M   'P 1'
#
loop_
_entity.id
_entity.type
_entity.pdbx_description
1 polymer ?
#
loop_
_entity_poly.entity_id
_entity_poly.type
_entity_poly.pdbx_seq_one_letter_code
_entity_poly.pdbx_strand_id
1 'polypeptide(L)'
;PCKLLDKNTFSDKSVIEYVNKNYYAVKFNAEGTEEVNFQDFVYTNPNYDPSRKGRNSQHLFAHALKVNAYPSVVFFKENGDLIQAVPGYRTPQQLEIFLKMIHSDDYLEITTTEAWEKYQKEFKHTF
;
A
#
# COMPACT_ATOMS: atom_id res chain seq x y z
N PRO A 1 3.81 -12.33 -7.59
CA PRO A 1 2.84 -11.24 -7.30
C PRO A 1 3.48 -9.86 -7.10
N CYS A 2 4.43 -9.69 -6.15
CA CYS A 2 5.06 -8.38 -5.90
C CYS A 2 5.77 -7.82 -7.15
N LYS A 3 6.57 -8.64 -7.82
CA LYS A 3 7.23 -8.29 -9.09
C LYS A 3 6.24 -7.91 -10.20
N LEU A 4 5.00 -8.44 -10.18
CA LEU A 4 3.97 -8.10 -11.16
C LEU A 4 3.40 -6.70 -10.89
N LEU A 5 3.17 -6.35 -9.61
CA LEU A 5 2.70 -5.01 -9.23
C LEU A 5 3.72 -3.94 -9.62
N ASP A 6 5.01 -4.18 -9.31
CA ASP A 6 6.09 -3.27 -9.70
C ASP A 6 6.13 -3.09 -11.24
N LYS A 7 6.12 -4.19 -11.99
CA LYS A 7 6.30 -4.18 -13.45
C LYS A 7 5.09 -3.64 -14.21
N ASN A 8 3.87 -3.96 -13.78
CA ASN A 8 2.66 -3.68 -14.56
C ASN A 8 1.87 -2.48 -14.03
N THR A 9 2.15 -2.02 -12.81
CA THR A 9 1.37 -0.97 -12.15
C THR A 9 2.25 0.21 -11.77
N PHE A 10 3.30 0.02 -10.98
CA PHE A 10 4.20 1.12 -10.61
C PHE A 10 5.22 1.49 -11.70
N SER A 11 5.18 0.81 -12.84
CA SER A 11 5.93 1.19 -14.05
C SER A 11 5.02 1.84 -15.12
N ASP A 12 3.71 1.93 -14.86
CA ASP A 12 2.77 2.63 -15.72
C ASP A 12 2.96 4.16 -15.62
N LYS A 13 2.95 4.85 -16.75
CA LYS A 13 3.25 6.30 -16.79
C LYS A 13 2.23 7.13 -16.03
N SER A 14 0.94 6.81 -16.16
CA SER A 14 -0.15 7.53 -15.49
C SER A 14 -0.06 7.35 -13.97
N VAL A 15 0.25 6.13 -13.52
CA VAL A 15 0.48 5.84 -12.10
C VAL A 15 1.70 6.59 -11.58
N ILE A 16 2.83 6.57 -12.29
CA ILE A 16 4.06 7.28 -11.89
C ILE A 16 3.80 8.77 -11.74
N GLU A 17 3.19 9.40 -12.75
CA GLU A 17 2.90 10.83 -12.74
C GLU A 17 2.01 11.20 -11.56
N TYR A 18 0.91 10.45 -11.36
CA TYR A 18 -0.02 10.72 -10.28
C TYR A 18 0.59 10.49 -8.90
N VAL A 19 1.32 9.40 -8.70
CA VAL A 19 1.96 9.07 -7.41
C VAL A 19 3.03 10.10 -7.07
N ASN A 20 3.92 10.44 -8.01
CA ASN A 20 4.97 11.43 -7.77
C ASN A 20 4.42 12.83 -7.46
N LYS A 21 3.26 13.18 -8.02
CA LYS A 21 2.62 14.48 -7.78
C LYS A 21 1.92 14.57 -6.43
N ASN A 22 1.29 13.48 -5.99
CA ASN A 22 0.30 13.51 -4.92
C ASN A 22 0.69 12.72 -3.66
N TYR A 23 1.76 11.91 -3.72
CA TYR A 23 2.16 11.00 -2.65
C TYR A 23 3.67 10.99 -2.40
N TYR A 24 4.03 10.70 -1.15
CA TYR A 24 5.37 10.24 -0.79
C TYR A 24 5.43 8.72 -0.83
N ALA A 25 5.90 8.16 -1.95
CA ALA A 25 5.97 6.72 -2.15
C ALA A 25 7.21 6.12 -1.48
N VAL A 26 7.00 5.10 -0.65
CA VAL A 26 8.08 4.33 0.01
C VAL A 26 7.95 2.86 -0.36
N LYS A 27 9.06 2.26 -0.81
CA LYS A 27 9.13 0.81 -1.06
C LYS A 27 9.73 0.14 0.18
N PHE A 28 8.98 -0.80 0.74
CA PHE A 28 9.37 -1.51 1.95
C PHE A 28 9.45 -3.02 1.73
N ASN A 29 10.54 -3.65 2.15
CA ASN A 29 10.68 -5.10 2.12
C ASN A 29 10.14 -5.73 3.41
N ALA A 30 8.91 -6.23 3.35
CA ALA A 30 8.24 -6.83 4.51
C ALA A 30 8.84 -8.16 5.01
N GLU A 31 9.86 -8.71 4.34
CA GLU A 31 10.65 -9.86 4.80
C GLU A 31 12.13 -9.48 5.05
N GLY A 32 12.45 -8.18 4.99
CA GLY A 32 13.81 -7.65 5.13
C GLY A 32 14.27 -7.52 6.58
N THR A 33 15.45 -6.90 6.74
CA THR A 33 16.12 -6.67 8.03
C THR A 33 16.32 -5.18 8.36
N GLU A 34 15.69 -4.30 7.58
CA GLU A 34 15.79 -2.85 7.74
C GLU A 34 15.21 -2.42 9.09
N GLU A 35 15.87 -1.52 9.81
CA GLU A 35 15.30 -0.91 11.00
C GLU A 35 14.34 0.22 10.59
N VAL A 36 13.11 0.20 11.13
CA VAL A 36 12.09 1.21 10.83
C VAL A 36 11.70 1.96 12.10
N ASN A 37 12.02 3.25 12.15
CA ASN A 37 11.60 4.16 13.21
C ASN A 37 10.25 4.78 12.86
N PHE A 38 9.22 4.48 13.64
CA PHE A 38 7.86 4.96 13.39
C PHE A 38 7.09 5.15 14.69
N GLN A 39 6.51 6.35 14.89
CA GLN A 39 5.75 6.72 16.09
C GLN A 39 6.48 6.37 17.40
N ASP A 40 7.73 6.82 17.52
CA ASP A 40 8.62 6.59 18.67
C ASP A 40 8.91 5.11 18.99
N PHE A 41 8.62 4.20 18.06
CA PHE A 41 8.93 2.79 18.16
C PHE A 41 9.88 2.34 17.05
N VAL A 42 10.85 1.51 17.43
CA VAL A 42 11.84 0.93 16.51
C VAL A 42 11.41 -0.49 16.14
N TYR A 43 10.99 -0.70 14.90
CA TYR A 43 10.61 -2.00 14.38
C TYR A 43 11.78 -2.69 13.68
N THR A 44 11.97 -3.98 13.96
CA THR A 44 12.97 -4.85 13.32
C THR A 44 12.34 -6.17 12.88
N ASN A 45 13.14 -7.09 12.33
CA ASN A 45 12.74 -8.47 12.01
C ASN A 45 13.59 -9.48 12.80
N PRO A 46 13.33 -9.67 14.10
CA PRO A 46 14.18 -10.49 14.97
C PRO A 46 14.15 -11.99 14.61
N ASN A 47 13.12 -12.42 13.88
CA ASN A 47 12.95 -13.82 13.45
C ASN A 47 13.54 -14.09 12.05
N TYR A 48 14.21 -13.11 11.45
CA TYR A 48 14.82 -13.26 10.14
C TYR A 48 15.93 -14.32 10.20
N ASP A 49 15.89 -15.25 9.25
CA ASP A 49 16.89 -16.31 9.12
C ASP A 49 17.67 -16.14 7.79
N PRO A 50 18.96 -15.76 7.82
CA PRO A 50 19.76 -15.57 6.61
C PRO A 50 20.02 -16.88 5.84
N SER A 51 19.87 -18.03 6.48
CA SER A 51 20.06 -19.35 5.85
C SER A 51 18.80 -19.85 5.15
N ARG A 52 17.66 -19.21 5.37
CA ARG A 52 16.36 -19.66 4.87
C ARG A 52 16.28 -19.54 3.35
N LYS A 53 15.85 -20.63 2.71
CA LYS A 53 15.54 -20.66 1.28
C LYS A 53 14.04 -20.44 1.09
N GLY A 54 13.66 -19.33 0.45
CA GLY A 54 12.26 -18.97 0.18
C GLY A 54 11.80 -17.77 1.01
N ARG A 55 10.52 -17.77 1.42
CA ARG A 55 9.94 -16.68 2.22
C ARG A 55 10.54 -16.63 3.62
N ASN A 56 10.92 -15.45 4.06
CA ASN A 56 11.41 -15.23 5.42
C ASN A 56 10.29 -14.87 6.40
N SER A 57 10.64 -14.68 7.68
CA SER A 57 9.72 -14.10 8.66
C SER A 57 9.26 -12.72 8.23
N GLN A 58 8.01 -12.40 8.58
CA GLN A 58 7.46 -11.08 8.37
C GLN A 58 8.10 -10.07 9.34
N HIS A 59 8.52 -8.93 8.79
CA HIS A 59 9.01 -7.79 9.54
C HIS A 59 7.94 -7.25 10.50
N LEU A 60 8.31 -6.90 11.74
CA LEU A 60 7.34 -6.47 12.75
C LEU A 60 6.59 -5.19 12.35
N PHE A 61 7.23 -4.30 11.59
CA PHE A 61 6.56 -3.15 10.98
C PHE A 61 5.41 -3.56 10.05
N ALA A 62 5.60 -4.54 9.16
CA ALA A 62 4.54 -5.03 8.29
C ALA A 62 3.37 -5.64 9.09
N HIS A 63 3.71 -6.34 10.18
CA HIS A 63 2.72 -6.88 11.12
C HIS A 63 1.93 -5.77 11.81
N ALA A 64 2.59 -4.69 12.27
CA ALA A 64 1.94 -3.52 12.88
C ALA A 64 0.97 -2.82 11.90
N LEU A 65 1.31 -2.81 10.61
CA LEU A 65 0.46 -2.30 9.53
C LEU A 65 -0.66 -3.28 9.11
N LYS A 66 -0.84 -4.40 9.82
CA LYS A 66 -1.83 -5.46 9.55
C LYS A 66 -1.73 -6.05 8.14
N VAL A 67 -0.53 -6.04 7.54
CA VAL A 67 -0.29 -6.65 6.23
C VAL A 67 -0.34 -8.17 6.38
N ASN A 68 -1.30 -8.82 5.74
CA ASN A 68 -1.48 -10.28 5.80
C ASN A 68 -1.20 -11.00 4.48
N ALA A 69 -0.97 -10.25 3.39
CA ALA A 69 -0.69 -10.78 2.06
C ALA A 69 0.26 -9.87 1.28
N TYR A 70 1.00 -10.46 0.34
CA TYR A 70 1.94 -9.73 -0.51
C TYR A 70 1.59 -9.86 -2.00
N PRO A 71 1.71 -8.77 -2.79
CA PRO A 71 2.04 -7.41 -2.35
C PRO A 71 0.88 -6.75 -1.58
N SER A 72 1.16 -5.63 -0.91
CA SER A 72 0.15 -4.75 -0.31
C SER A 72 0.59 -3.30 -0.50
N VAL A 73 -0.36 -2.42 -0.79
CA VAL A 73 -0.16 -0.96 -0.78
C VAL A 73 -0.80 -0.42 0.48
N VAL A 74 -0.05 0.30 1.30
CA VAL A 74 -0.53 0.86 2.57
C VAL A 74 -0.58 2.38 2.46
N PHE A 75 -1.70 2.96 2.86
CA PHE A 75 -1.93 4.39 2.83
C PHE A 75 -1.94 4.97 4.24
N PHE A 76 -1.29 6.11 4.39
CA PHE A 76 -1.17 6.86 5.63
C PHE A 76 -1.71 8.27 5.44
N LYS A 77 -2.21 8.86 6.52
CA LYS A 77 -2.42 10.30 6.65
C LYS A 77 -1.07 11.01 6.79
N GLU A 78 -1.06 12.32 6.59
CA GLU A 78 0.15 13.14 6.72
C GLU A 78 0.78 13.08 8.12
N ASN A 79 -0.03 12.86 9.16
CA ASN A 79 0.43 12.68 10.54
C ASN A 79 0.96 11.27 10.85
N GLY A 80 1.00 10.38 9.85
CA GLY A 80 1.43 8.99 9.99
C GLY A 80 0.33 8.02 10.41
N ASP A 81 -0.92 8.44 10.63
CA ASP A 81 -1.98 7.50 10.96
C ASP A 81 -2.32 6.59 9.78
N LEU A 82 -2.51 5.29 10.06
CA LEU A 82 -2.91 4.31 9.05
C LEU A 82 -4.32 4.60 8.54
N ILE A 83 -4.49 4.75 7.23
CA ILE A 83 -5.80 4.85 6.57
C ILE A 83 -6.30 3.44 6.25
N GLN A 84 -5.63 2.77 5.32
CA GLN A 84 -5.98 1.41 4.91
C GLN A 84 -4.81 0.68 4.24
N ALA A 85 -4.86 -0.64 4.27
CA ALA A 85 -4.01 -1.51 3.47
C ALA A 85 -4.83 -2.16 2.36
N VAL A 86 -4.34 -2.10 1.12
CA VAL A 86 -4.94 -2.72 -0.06
C VAL A 86 -4.08 -3.93 -0.44
N PRO A 87 -4.48 -5.16 -0.03
CA PRO A 87 -3.71 -6.35 -0.33
C PRO A 87 -3.93 -6.83 -1.77
N GLY A 88 -2.90 -7.48 -2.30
CA GLY A 88 -2.89 -8.15 -3.59
C GLY A 88 -2.39 -7.29 -4.74
N TYR A 89 -2.32 -7.93 -5.91
CA TYR A 89 -1.99 -7.25 -7.16
C TYR A 89 -3.20 -6.44 -7.65
N ARG A 90 -2.95 -5.22 -8.11
CA ARG A 90 -3.94 -4.31 -8.71
C ARG A 90 -3.35 -3.76 -10.00
N THR A 91 -4.09 -3.82 -11.11
CA THR A 91 -3.71 -3.11 -12.35
C THR A 91 -3.75 -1.58 -12.12
N PRO A 92 -3.17 -0.75 -13.03
CA PRO A 92 -3.26 0.71 -12.94
C PRO A 92 -4.69 1.21 -12.65
N GLN A 93 -5.66 0.78 -13.44
CA GLN A 93 -7.08 1.15 -13.26
C GLN A 93 -7.65 0.71 -11.90
N GLN A 94 -7.32 -0.51 -11.46
CA GLN A 94 -7.79 -1.01 -10.16
C GLN A 94 -7.15 -0.27 -8.98
N LEU A 95 -5.93 0.26 -9.13
CA LEU A 95 -5.25 1.04 -8.10
C LEU A 95 -5.71 2.51 -8.12
N GLU A 96 -6.06 3.03 -9.30
CA GLU A 96 -6.45 4.43 -9.52
C GLU A 96 -7.54 4.90 -8.56
N ILE A 97 -8.58 4.09 -8.36
CA ILE A 97 -9.70 4.47 -7.49
C ILE A 97 -9.27 4.71 -6.05
N PHE A 98 -8.36 3.88 -5.52
CA PHE A 98 -7.83 4.06 -4.18
C PHE A 98 -6.92 5.28 -4.10
N LEU A 99 -6.05 5.48 -5.10
CA LEU A 99 -5.18 6.65 -5.18
C LEU A 99 -5.98 7.95 -5.23
N LYS A 100 -7.03 8.01 -6.05
CA LYS A 100 -7.80 9.25 -6.16
C LYS A 100 -8.66 9.49 -4.93
N MET A 101 -9.40 8.47 -4.48
CA MET A 101 -10.26 8.57 -3.31
C MET A 101 -9.51 8.97 -2.03
N ILE A 102 -8.28 8.47 -1.86
CA ILE A 102 -7.48 8.79 -0.68
C ILE A 102 -6.89 10.20 -0.79
N HIS A 103 -6.40 10.59 -1.98
CA HIS A 103 -5.85 11.93 -2.18
C HIS A 103 -6.91 13.03 -2.06
N SER A 104 -8.16 12.77 -2.48
CA SER A 104 -9.27 13.72 -2.36
C SER A 104 -9.96 13.72 -0.99
N ASP A 105 -9.50 12.90 -0.03
CA ASP A 105 -10.17 12.66 1.25
C ASP A 105 -11.61 12.11 1.15
N ASP A 106 -12.06 11.66 -0.03
CA ASP A 106 -13.41 11.08 -0.23
C ASP A 106 -13.66 9.88 0.70
N TYR A 107 -12.61 9.15 1.09
CA TYR A 107 -12.69 8.02 2.01
C TYR A 107 -13.27 8.38 3.39
N LEU A 108 -13.24 9.66 3.79
CA LEU A 108 -13.84 10.13 5.04
C LEU A 108 -15.37 10.05 5.02
N GLU A 109 -15.96 10.20 3.84
CA GLU A 109 -17.42 10.17 3.63
C GLU A 109 -17.90 8.77 3.18
N ILE A 110 -17.02 7.94 2.63
CA ILE A 110 -17.34 6.58 2.16
C ILE A 110 -17.18 5.60 3.31
N THR A 111 -18.16 5.61 4.23
CA THR A 111 -18.11 4.80 5.46
C THR A 111 -19.00 3.56 5.43
N THR A 112 -19.75 3.33 4.34
CA THR A 112 -20.63 2.16 4.19
C THR A 112 -20.34 1.40 2.90
N THR A 113 -20.74 0.12 2.86
CA THR A 113 -20.62 -0.72 1.67
C THR A 113 -21.38 -0.11 0.48
N GLU A 114 -22.58 0.40 0.71
CA GLU A 114 -23.42 1.00 -0.34
C GLU A 114 -22.80 2.28 -0.89
N ALA A 115 -22.20 3.11 -0.03
CA ALA A 115 -21.46 4.29 -0.45
C ALA A 115 -20.25 3.91 -1.32
N TRP A 116 -19.53 2.85 -0.94
CA TRP A 116 -18.39 2.34 -1.70
C TRP A 116 -18.79 1.75 -3.06
N GLU A 117 -19.88 0.98 -3.12
CA GLU A 117 -20.43 0.46 -4.37
C GLU A 117 -20.87 1.59 -5.31
N LYS A 118 -21.54 2.60 -4.75
CA LYS A 118 -21.93 3.80 -5.51
C LYS A 118 -20.70 4.54 -6.04
N TYR A 119 -19.71 4.78 -5.19
CA TYR A 119 -18.47 5.47 -5.58
C TYR A 119 -17.77 4.73 -6.72
N GLN A 120 -17.60 3.41 -6.63
CA GLN A 120 -17.02 2.59 -7.70
C GLN A 120 -17.79 2.70 -9.02
N LYS A 121 -19.13 2.70 -8.97
CA LYS A 121 -19.97 2.79 -10.17
C LYS A 121 -19.88 4.15 -10.86
N GLU A 122 -19.75 5.21 -10.06
CA GLU A 122 -19.69 6.59 -10.54
C GLU A 122 -18.26 6.99 -10.95
N PHE A 123 -17.25 6.33 -10.39
CA PHE A 123 -15.83 6.60 -10.65
C PHE A 123 -15.49 6.48 -12.14
N LYS A 124 -14.78 7.49 -12.66
CA LYS A 124 -14.30 7.53 -14.04
C LYS A 124 -12.79 7.37 -14.06
N HIS A 125 -12.35 6.21 -14.54
CA HIS A 125 -10.95 5.92 -14.74
C HIS A 125 -10.34 6.84 -15.81
N THR A 126 -9.11 7.28 -15.56
CA THR A 126 -8.31 8.10 -16.47
C THR A 126 -6.89 7.56 -16.65
N PHE A 127 -6.53 6.50 -15.92
CA PHE A 127 -5.30 5.74 -16.15
C PHE A 127 -5.46 4.77 -17.31
#